data_AF-A0A090TRL2-F1
#
_entry.id   AF-A0A090TRL2-F1
#
_cell.length_a   1.000
_cell.length_b   1.000
_cell.length_c   1.000
_cell.angle_alpha   90.00
_cell.angle_beta   90.00
_cell.angle_gamma   90.00
#
_symmetry.space_group_name_H-M   'P 1'
#
loop_
_entity.id
_entity.type
_entity.pdbx_description
1 polymer ?
#
loop_
_entity_poly.entity_id
_entity_poly.type
_entity_poly.pdbx_seq_one_letter_code
_entity_poly.pdbx_strand_id
1 'polypeptide(L)'
;MKPLGESDGYQHLWNIGSGRVEGSSLVSWLVNNSYYSLVTSANQGSEVIFARLGANDPDFNLRSEPAMIMRQTGKDHVFASVLETHGYFNEEFEQSVNARGLVESVNIVGDNEIATIIQINMTTGKKYRFAISNLSEDEQQGQHSVEFDGQSFSWKGSFAQV
;
A
#
# COMPACT_ATOMS: atom_id res chain seq x y z
N MET A 1 12.13 -22.98 8.29
CA MET A 1 12.02 -21.58 7.81
C MET A 1 13.40 -21.15 7.31
N LYS A 2 13.47 -20.25 6.34
CA LYS A 2 14.73 -19.71 5.81
C LYS A 2 14.78 -18.20 6.03
N PRO A 3 15.97 -17.61 6.24
CA PRO A 3 16.12 -16.16 6.21
C PRO A 3 15.56 -15.58 4.90
N LEU A 4 15.04 -14.36 4.94
CA LEU A 4 14.39 -13.71 3.82
C LEU A 4 15.39 -13.27 2.74
N GLY A 5 16.64 -13.03 3.15
CA GLY A 5 17.77 -12.73 2.27
C GLY A 5 19.09 -13.00 2.97
N GLU A 6 20.19 -12.73 2.29
CA GLU A 6 21.53 -13.12 2.74
C GLU A 6 22.30 -11.98 3.44
N SER A 7 21.91 -10.72 3.22
CA SER A 7 22.62 -9.53 3.70
C SER A 7 21.70 -8.35 4.03
N ASP A 8 22.30 -7.25 4.52
CA ASP A 8 21.67 -5.93 4.67
C ASP A 8 20.40 -5.87 5.54
N GLY A 9 20.35 -6.75 6.54
CA GLY A 9 19.26 -6.87 7.51
C GLY A 9 18.24 -7.95 7.13
N TYR A 10 18.14 -8.32 5.86
CA TYR A 10 17.24 -9.40 5.42
C TYR A 10 17.62 -10.77 5.98
N GLN A 11 18.90 -10.99 6.32
CA GLN A 11 19.37 -12.19 7.01
C GLN A 11 18.83 -12.33 8.43
N HIS A 12 18.25 -11.27 8.99
CA HIS A 12 17.63 -11.26 10.33
C HIS A 12 16.11 -11.45 10.30
N LEU A 13 15.51 -11.58 9.12
CA LEU A 13 14.09 -11.79 8.93
C LEU A 13 13.81 -13.22 8.47
N TRP A 14 12.93 -13.96 9.15
CA TRP A 14 12.37 -15.21 8.65
C TRP A 14 11.32 -14.92 7.57
N ASN A 15 11.36 -15.62 6.44
CA ASN A 15 10.23 -15.64 5.48
C ASN A 15 9.14 -16.59 6.01
N ILE A 16 8.00 -16.03 6.41
CA ILE A 16 6.86 -16.76 6.98
C ILE A 16 5.88 -17.18 5.89
N GLY A 17 5.67 -16.32 4.90
CA GLY A 17 4.79 -16.58 3.78
C GLY A 17 4.90 -15.47 2.73
N SER A 18 4.56 -15.80 1.49
CA SER A 18 4.57 -14.84 0.39
C SER A 18 3.50 -15.18 -0.64
N GLY A 19 3.01 -14.17 -1.33
CA GLY A 19 2.00 -14.32 -2.38
C GLY A 19 2.20 -13.29 -3.48
N ARG A 20 2.07 -13.73 -4.73
CA ARG A 20 2.05 -12.82 -5.89
C ARG A 20 0.71 -12.11 -5.96
N VAL A 21 0.76 -10.84 -6.30
CA VAL A 21 -0.42 -9.96 -6.41
C VAL A 21 -0.30 -9.12 -7.68
N GLU A 22 -1.43 -8.72 -8.24
CA GLU A 22 -1.50 -7.89 -9.44
C GLU A 22 -2.67 -6.91 -9.30
N GLY A 23 -2.54 -5.71 -9.87
CA GLY A 23 -3.51 -4.62 -9.75
C GLY A 23 -3.51 -3.94 -8.38
N SER A 24 -3.92 -4.67 -7.34
CA SER A 24 -3.90 -4.20 -5.96
C SER A 24 -3.81 -5.36 -4.96
N SER A 25 -3.34 -5.08 -3.75
CA SER A 25 -3.28 -6.03 -2.63
C SER A 25 -4.01 -5.47 -1.43
N LEU A 26 -4.69 -6.34 -0.68
CA LEU A 26 -5.34 -6.00 0.59
C LEU A 26 -4.79 -6.91 1.69
N VAL A 27 -4.33 -6.31 2.78
CA VAL A 27 -3.98 -7.02 4.01
C VAL A 27 -4.74 -6.38 5.17
N SER A 28 -5.46 -7.19 5.94
CA SER A 28 -6.22 -6.74 7.10
C SER A 28 -5.72 -7.39 8.39
N TRP A 29 -5.73 -6.63 9.48
CA TRP A 29 -5.42 -7.12 10.81
C TRP A 29 -6.32 -6.46 11.85
N LEU A 30 -6.41 -7.07 13.03
CA LEU A 30 -7.14 -6.55 14.18
C LEU A 30 -6.13 -6.03 15.20
N VAL A 31 -6.36 -4.82 15.73
CA VAL A 31 -5.64 -4.31 16.91
C VAL A 31 -6.67 -3.90 17.94
N ASN A 32 -6.61 -4.53 19.12
CA ASN A 32 -7.61 -4.39 20.16
C ASN A 32 -9.01 -4.67 19.57
N ASN A 33 -9.89 -3.66 19.61
CA ASN A 33 -11.26 -3.76 19.12
C ASN A 33 -11.47 -3.18 17.72
N SER A 34 -10.43 -2.79 16.99
CA SER A 34 -10.55 -2.12 15.68
C SER A 34 -9.81 -2.87 14.59
N TYR A 35 -10.45 -3.01 13.42
CA TYR A 35 -9.81 -3.58 12.24
C TYR A 35 -9.09 -2.50 11.44
N TYR A 36 -7.99 -2.90 10.83
CA TYR A 36 -7.18 -2.09 9.93
C TYR A 36 -7.01 -2.86 8.63
N SER A 37 -7.13 -2.17 7.50
CA SER A 37 -6.83 -2.71 6.18
C SER A 37 -5.83 -1.82 5.48
N LEU A 38 -4.72 -2.39 5.02
CA LEU A 38 -3.81 -1.73 4.09
C LEU A 38 -4.12 -2.23 2.67
N VAL A 39 -4.62 -1.33 1.83
CA VAL A 39 -4.84 -1.59 0.40
C VAL A 39 -3.76 -0.86 -0.39
N THR A 40 -2.96 -1.58 -1.18
CA THR A 40 -1.78 -1.03 -1.88
C THR A 40 -1.84 -1.33 -3.37
N SER A 41 -1.36 -0.41 -4.20
CA SER A 41 -1.22 -0.61 -5.65
C SER A 41 -0.20 -1.70 -5.96
N ALA A 42 -0.53 -2.56 -6.92
CA ALA A 42 0.31 -3.67 -7.36
C ALA A 42 0.44 -3.68 -8.89
N ASN A 43 1.65 -3.83 -9.40
CA ASN A 43 1.89 -4.13 -10.81
C ASN A 43 2.13 -5.63 -11.02
N GLN A 44 2.21 -6.06 -12.28
CA GLN A 44 2.47 -7.45 -12.62
C GLN A 44 3.77 -7.95 -11.96
N GLY A 45 3.70 -9.09 -11.28
CA GLY A 45 4.85 -9.66 -10.58
C GLY A 45 5.15 -9.05 -9.20
N SER A 46 4.29 -8.17 -8.69
CA SER A 46 4.34 -7.73 -7.29
C SER A 46 4.20 -8.91 -6.33
N GLU A 47 4.79 -8.80 -5.15
CA GLU A 47 4.74 -9.81 -4.09
C GLU A 47 4.45 -9.16 -2.74
N VAL A 48 3.50 -9.72 -1.99
CA VAL A 48 3.32 -9.43 -0.56
C VAL A 48 4.05 -10.52 0.22
N ILE A 49 4.94 -10.11 1.11
CA ILE A 49 5.74 -11.01 1.94
C ILE A 49 5.44 -10.73 3.41
N PHE A 50 5.10 -11.79 4.15
CA PHE A 50 5.05 -11.79 5.60
C PHE A 50 6.36 -12.33 6.14
N ALA A 51 7.02 -11.52 6.97
CA ALA A 51 8.28 -11.83 7.60
C ALA A 51 8.21 -11.71 9.11
N ARG A 52 9.21 -12.24 9.81
CA ARG A 52 9.32 -12.13 11.27
C ARG A 52 10.77 -11.96 11.69
N LEU A 53 11.05 -10.97 12.53
CA LEU A 53 12.39 -10.70 13.06
C LEU A 53 12.87 -11.84 13.97
N GLY A 54 14.16 -12.16 13.90
CA GLY A 54 14.83 -13.16 14.76
C GLY A 54 15.58 -14.26 14.00
N ALA A 55 15.82 -14.12 12.70
CA ALA A 55 16.73 -15.02 11.99
C ALA A 55 18.19 -14.71 12.35
N ASN A 56 19.04 -15.74 12.38
CA ASN A 56 20.46 -15.61 12.71
C ASN A 56 20.75 -14.86 14.03
N ASP A 57 19.92 -15.05 15.05
CA ASP A 57 20.06 -14.43 16.38
C ASP A 57 20.21 -15.51 17.46
N PRO A 58 21.39 -16.16 17.58
CA PRO A 58 21.60 -17.28 18.48
C PRO A 58 21.51 -16.90 19.97
N ASP A 59 21.78 -15.63 20.28
CA ASP A 59 21.80 -15.09 21.64
C ASP A 59 20.46 -14.49 22.06
N PHE A 60 19.43 -14.57 21.21
CA PHE A 60 18.07 -14.06 21.49
C PHE A 60 18.03 -12.56 21.83
N ASN A 61 18.84 -11.76 21.14
CA ASN A 61 18.89 -10.32 21.34
C ASN A 61 17.74 -9.56 20.65
N LEU A 62 17.16 -10.14 19.59
CA LEU A 62 16.12 -9.52 18.80
C LEU A 62 14.74 -9.91 19.32
N ARG A 63 13.85 -8.91 19.37
CA ARG A 63 12.43 -9.17 19.62
C ARG A 63 11.81 -9.88 18.43
N SER A 64 10.85 -10.73 18.72
CA SER A 64 10.04 -11.39 17.70
C SER A 64 8.94 -10.44 17.20
N GLU A 65 9.23 -9.68 16.14
CA GLU A 65 8.31 -8.71 15.54
C GLU A 65 7.84 -9.16 14.15
N PRO A 66 6.53 -9.08 13.84
CA PRO A 66 6.03 -9.34 12.48
C PRO A 66 6.40 -8.17 11.55
N ALA A 67 6.58 -8.48 10.27
CA ALA A 67 6.76 -7.50 9.21
C ALA A 67 5.95 -7.89 7.99
N MET A 68 5.46 -6.89 7.27
CA MET A 68 4.82 -7.02 5.97
C MET A 68 5.60 -6.19 4.97
N ILE A 69 5.96 -6.78 3.83
CA ILE A 69 6.75 -6.15 2.78
C ILE A 69 5.97 -6.27 1.48
N MET A 70 5.67 -5.13 0.85
CA MET A 70 5.23 -5.07 -0.54
C MET A 70 6.48 -4.94 -1.42
N ARG A 71 6.72 -5.92 -2.29
CA ARG A 71 7.91 -5.99 -3.14
C ARG A 71 7.52 -5.84 -4.61
N GLN A 72 8.22 -4.95 -5.30
CA GLN A 72 8.14 -4.74 -6.75
C GLN A 72 9.55 -4.69 -7.33
N THR A 73 9.71 -4.91 -8.63
CA THR A 73 11.00 -4.87 -9.33
C THR A 73 10.85 -4.13 -10.65
N GLY A 74 11.79 -3.23 -10.94
CA GLY A 74 11.73 -2.29 -12.06
C GLY A 74 12.50 -1.01 -11.73
N LYS A 75 12.66 -0.14 -12.73
CA LYS A 75 13.48 1.07 -12.62
C LYS A 75 12.81 2.16 -11.78
N ASP A 76 11.54 2.42 -12.08
CA ASP A 76 10.72 3.46 -11.49
C ASP A 76 9.43 2.80 -10.96
N HIS A 77 9.01 3.12 -9.73
CA HIS A 77 7.80 2.56 -9.10
C HIS A 77 7.08 3.60 -8.26
N VAL A 78 5.75 3.53 -8.26
CA VAL A 78 4.88 4.23 -7.31
C VAL A 78 4.18 3.21 -6.42
N PHE A 79 4.38 3.34 -5.12
CA PHE A 79 3.59 2.63 -4.10
C PHE A 79 2.53 3.56 -3.56
N ALA A 80 1.28 3.39 -4.01
CA ALA A 80 0.14 4.10 -3.45
C ALA A 80 -0.61 3.15 -2.51
N SER A 81 -0.84 3.60 -1.28
CA SER A 81 -1.52 2.82 -0.25
C SER A 81 -2.60 3.62 0.45
N VAL A 82 -3.68 2.94 0.82
CA VAL A 82 -4.68 3.45 1.76
C VAL A 82 -4.65 2.57 2.99
N LEU A 83 -4.44 3.19 4.15
CA LEU A 83 -4.63 2.56 5.45
C LEU A 83 -6.02 2.96 5.96
N GLU A 84 -6.93 2.01 6.02
CA GLU A 84 -8.30 2.20 6.46
C GLU A 84 -8.49 1.61 7.85
N THR A 85 -8.95 2.42 8.81
CA THR A 85 -9.46 1.95 10.10
C THR A 85 -10.96 1.73 9.99
N HIS A 86 -11.44 0.54 10.32
CA HIS A 86 -12.85 0.20 10.19
C HIS A 86 -13.31 -0.84 11.21
N GLY A 87 -14.63 -0.96 11.32
CA GLY A 87 -15.26 -1.97 12.14
C GLY A 87 -15.01 -1.86 13.63
N TYR A 88 -15.63 -2.79 14.34
CA TYR A 88 -15.47 -2.95 15.76
C TYR A 88 -15.60 -4.44 16.11
N PHE A 89 -14.69 -4.94 16.93
CA PHE A 89 -14.74 -6.28 17.50
C PHE A 89 -14.98 -6.18 19.00
N ASN A 90 -16.11 -6.71 19.46
CA ASN A 90 -16.39 -6.89 20.87
C ASN A 90 -15.96 -8.31 21.28
N GLU A 91 -14.89 -8.41 22.06
CA GLU A 91 -14.39 -9.69 22.57
C GLU A 91 -15.35 -10.35 23.56
N GLU A 92 -15.99 -9.58 24.44
CA GLU A 92 -16.88 -10.11 25.50
C GLU A 92 -18.10 -10.81 24.92
N PHE A 93 -18.65 -10.29 23.82
CA PHE A 93 -19.82 -10.84 23.14
C PHE A 93 -19.47 -11.59 21.84
N GLU A 94 -18.19 -11.77 21.53
CA GLU A 94 -17.68 -12.39 20.30
C GLU A 94 -18.31 -11.81 19.01
N GLN A 95 -18.59 -10.51 19.00
CA GLN A 95 -19.35 -9.85 17.92
C GLN A 95 -18.46 -8.96 17.06
N SER A 96 -18.58 -9.11 15.74
CA SER A 96 -17.92 -8.25 14.75
C SER A 96 -18.93 -7.38 14.01
N VAL A 97 -18.68 -6.08 13.96
CA VAL A 97 -19.46 -5.11 13.17
C VAL A 97 -18.54 -4.46 12.15
N ASN A 98 -18.95 -4.41 10.87
CA ASN A 98 -18.18 -3.79 9.78
C ASN A 98 -16.70 -4.23 9.71
N ALA A 99 -16.44 -5.53 9.93
CA ALA A 99 -15.09 -6.10 9.92
C ALA A 99 -14.39 -6.12 8.54
N ARG A 100 -15.07 -5.66 7.49
CA ARG A 100 -14.50 -5.49 6.15
C ARG A 100 -14.43 -3.99 5.82
N GLY A 101 -13.29 -3.57 5.27
CA GLY A 101 -13.09 -2.21 4.80
C GLY A 101 -13.96 -1.86 3.59
N LEU A 102 -14.02 -0.57 3.27
CA LEU A 102 -14.76 -0.02 2.14
C LEU A 102 -13.85 0.29 0.94
N VAL A 103 -12.54 0.25 1.09
CA VAL A 103 -11.59 0.38 -0.03
C VAL A 103 -11.45 -0.97 -0.74
N GLU A 104 -11.80 -0.99 -2.03
CA GLU A 104 -11.71 -2.18 -2.87
C GLU A 104 -10.32 -2.32 -3.51
N SER A 105 -9.80 -1.24 -4.09
CA SER A 105 -8.47 -1.24 -4.71
C SER A 105 -7.89 0.16 -4.80
N VAL A 106 -6.56 0.21 -4.84
CA VAL A 106 -5.78 1.40 -5.15
C VAL A 106 -4.99 1.11 -6.42
N ASN A 107 -5.12 1.98 -7.44
CA ASN A 107 -4.47 1.81 -8.73
C ASN A 107 -3.71 3.08 -9.11
N ILE A 108 -2.57 2.93 -9.77
CA ILE A 108 -1.89 4.04 -10.43
C ILE A 108 -2.50 4.17 -11.82
N VAL A 109 -3.13 5.31 -12.10
CA VAL A 109 -3.68 5.62 -13.44
C VAL A 109 -2.56 6.06 -14.37
N GLY A 110 -1.56 6.76 -13.84
CA GLY A 110 -0.36 7.13 -14.57
C GLY A 110 0.63 7.85 -13.68
N ASP A 111 1.90 7.79 -14.07
CA ASP A 111 3.01 8.44 -13.41
C ASP A 111 4.05 8.84 -14.46
N ASN A 112 4.54 10.07 -14.38
CA ASN A 112 5.65 10.58 -15.18
C ASN A 112 6.32 11.78 -14.47
N GLU A 113 7.29 12.41 -15.12
CA GLU A 113 8.01 13.58 -14.58
C GLU A 113 7.10 14.77 -14.19
N ILE A 114 5.88 14.86 -14.71
CA ILE A 114 4.95 15.97 -14.46
C ILE A 114 4.00 15.63 -13.31
N ALA A 115 3.46 14.41 -13.27
CA ALA A 115 2.44 14.06 -12.31
C ALA A 115 2.25 12.56 -12.05
N THR A 116 1.73 12.29 -10.86
CA THR A 116 1.18 10.99 -10.46
C THR A 116 -0.34 11.11 -10.34
N ILE A 117 -1.10 10.24 -11.00
CA ILE A 117 -2.55 10.10 -10.83
C ILE A 117 -2.85 8.75 -10.18
N ILE A 118 -3.50 8.78 -9.02
CA ILE A 118 -3.96 7.58 -8.31
C ILE A 118 -5.48 7.50 -8.31
N GLN A 119 -6.03 6.28 -8.38
CA GLN A 119 -7.45 6.00 -8.25
C GLN A 119 -7.71 5.05 -7.09
N ILE A 120 -8.63 5.45 -6.21
CA ILE A 120 -9.17 4.63 -5.13
C ILE A 120 -10.58 4.19 -5.55
N ASN A 121 -10.77 2.89 -5.69
CA ASN A 121 -12.09 2.30 -5.90
C ASN A 121 -12.67 1.87 -4.56
N MET A 122 -13.92 2.25 -4.31
CA MET A 122 -14.65 1.83 -3.11
C MET A 122 -15.58 0.66 -3.44
N THR A 123 -15.85 -0.19 -2.45
CA THR A 123 -16.83 -1.30 -2.57
C THR A 123 -18.25 -0.84 -2.90
N THR A 124 -18.55 0.44 -2.68
CA THR A 124 -19.82 1.09 -3.06
C THR A 124 -19.93 1.44 -4.55
N GLY A 125 -18.86 1.22 -5.34
CA GLY A 125 -18.74 1.63 -6.74
C GLY A 125 -18.28 3.09 -6.92
N LYS A 126 -18.19 3.87 -5.84
CA LYS A 126 -17.59 5.21 -5.89
C LYS A 126 -16.10 5.12 -6.23
N LYS A 127 -15.62 6.09 -7.01
CA LYS A 127 -14.21 6.21 -7.40
C LYS A 127 -13.72 7.59 -6.99
N TYR A 128 -12.57 7.63 -6.32
CA TYR A 128 -11.85 8.87 -6.02
C TYR A 128 -10.57 8.87 -6.82
N ARG A 129 -10.22 10.00 -7.42
CA ARG A 129 -8.92 10.18 -8.08
C ARG A 129 -8.21 11.37 -7.48
N PHE A 130 -6.91 11.22 -7.31
CA PHE A 130 -6.05 12.27 -6.82
C PHE A 130 -4.92 12.48 -7.82
N ALA A 131 -4.74 13.73 -8.21
CA ALA A 131 -3.60 14.19 -8.99
C ALA A 131 -2.57 14.79 -8.04
N ILE A 132 -1.30 14.45 -8.24
CA ILE A 132 -0.15 14.95 -7.49
C ILE A 132 0.86 15.47 -8.52
N SER A 133 1.35 16.69 -8.33
CA SER A 133 2.41 17.25 -9.17
C SER A 133 3.76 16.68 -8.75
N ASN A 134 4.51 16.16 -9.72
CA ASN A 134 5.89 15.68 -9.55
C ASN A 134 6.93 16.79 -9.87
N LEU A 135 6.47 17.99 -10.23
CA LEU A 135 7.32 19.13 -10.55
C LEU A 135 7.99 19.74 -9.31
N SER A 136 8.93 20.66 -9.55
CA SER A 136 9.64 21.38 -8.50
C SER A 136 8.69 22.23 -7.64
N GLU A 137 9.07 22.50 -6.38
CA GLU A 137 8.24 23.22 -5.39
C GLU A 137 7.67 24.54 -5.93
N ASP A 138 8.48 25.31 -6.67
CA ASP A 138 8.08 26.60 -7.26
C ASP A 138 7.00 26.45 -8.35
N GLU A 139 6.92 25.29 -9.01
CA GLU A 139 5.98 25.01 -10.08
C GLU A 139 4.71 24.30 -9.58
N GLN A 140 4.79 23.61 -8.44
CA GLN A 140 3.69 22.81 -7.90
C GLN A 140 2.41 23.63 -7.67
N GLN A 141 2.49 24.92 -7.31
CA GLN A 141 1.31 25.75 -7.07
C GLN A 141 0.58 26.21 -8.35
N GLY A 142 1.17 25.93 -9.52
CA GLY A 142 0.65 26.28 -10.83
C GLY A 142 -0.57 25.47 -11.27
N GLN A 143 -0.98 25.73 -12.52
CA GLN A 143 -1.96 24.91 -13.22
C GLN A 143 -1.22 23.76 -13.90
N HIS A 144 -1.75 22.55 -13.77
CA HIS A 144 -1.18 21.34 -14.36
C HIS A 144 -2.18 20.68 -15.31
N SER A 145 -1.64 20.00 -16.32
CA SER A 145 -2.43 19.10 -17.15
C SER A 145 -1.57 17.95 -17.66
N VAL A 146 -2.11 16.75 -17.61
CA VAL A 146 -1.48 15.52 -18.11
C VAL A 146 -2.53 14.65 -18.78
N GLU A 147 -2.08 13.77 -19.66
CA GLU A 147 -2.92 12.75 -20.30
C GLU A 147 -2.35 11.37 -19.99
N PHE A 148 -3.20 10.49 -19.47
CA PHE A 148 -2.87 9.09 -19.22
C PHE A 148 -3.99 8.23 -19.78
N ASP A 149 -3.65 7.18 -20.54
CA ASP A 149 -4.59 6.26 -21.18
C ASP A 149 -5.73 6.94 -21.96
N GLY A 150 -5.43 8.04 -22.66
CA GLY A 150 -6.40 8.80 -23.44
C GLY A 150 -7.37 9.64 -22.61
N GLN A 151 -7.13 9.76 -21.30
CA GLN A 151 -7.88 10.63 -20.40
C GLN A 151 -7.03 11.81 -19.96
N SER A 152 -7.53 13.02 -20.20
CA SER A 152 -6.92 14.26 -19.73
C SER A 152 -7.33 14.57 -18.28
N PHE A 153 -6.35 14.98 -17.48
CA PHE A 153 -6.51 15.46 -16.11
C PHE A 153 -5.98 16.91 -16.03
N SER A 154 -6.66 17.77 -15.27
CA SER A 154 -6.17 19.11 -14.97
C SER A 154 -6.53 19.52 -13.55
N TRP A 155 -5.59 20.17 -12.87
CA TRP A 155 -5.76 20.66 -11.51
C TRP A 155 -4.85 21.88 -11.28
N LYS A 156 -5.03 22.50 -10.11
CA LYS A 156 -4.17 23.56 -9.61
C LYS A 156 -3.66 23.18 -8.23
N GLY A 157 -2.40 23.50 -7.95
CA GLY A 157 -1.77 23.20 -6.66
C GLY A 157 -0.97 21.89 -6.69
N SER A 158 -0.26 21.63 -5.60
CA SER A 158 0.64 20.47 -5.48
C SER A 158 -0.10 19.14 -5.58
N PHE A 159 -1.38 19.11 -5.18
CA PHE A 159 -2.27 17.98 -5.38
C PHE A 159 -3.73 18.44 -5.42
N ALA A 160 -4.60 17.63 -6.00
CA ALA A 160 -6.06 17.84 -5.97
C ALA A 160 -6.81 16.52 -6.16
N GLN A 161 -8.07 16.49 -5.73
CA GLN A 161 -9.00 15.46 -6.18
C GLN A 161 -9.54 15.86 -7.56
N VAL A 162 -9.52 14.94 -8.53
CA VAL A 162 -9.86 15.17 -9.96
C VAL A 162 -10.89 14.19 -10.52
#